data_AF-A0A7J7IUW4-F1
#
_entry.id   AF-A0A7J7IUW4-F1
#
_cell.length_a   1.000
_cell.length_b   1.000
_cell.length_c   1.000
_cell.angle_alpha   90.00
_cell.angle_beta   90.00
_cell.angle_gamma   90.00
#
_symmetry.space_group_name_H-M   'P 1'
#
loop_
_entity.id
_entity.type
_entity.pdbx_description
1 polymer ?
#
loop_
_entity_poly.entity_id
_entity_poly.type
_entity_poly.pdbx_seq_one_letter_code
_entity_poly.pdbx_strand_id
1 'polypeptide(L)'
;MELLPFLSSSARHDLKFLAIKYFVGLSGTVDGRLFINSKPVYVDRIIELASDNVTDVVCEAISCLVNLAGDPNGVNSIMNSQLAGQLLDSVLSNVVMKGCALADALAMLLSNLSREASAAERIVDKLIGADPPTTLDQLVQVMCLVGFNQMAELHFLAPFLANLSQVTSARKYFMDKQRCVIQRLLPFMKHKSDVRRQGVSMILKNCCFDYEYHDWLLGPEVDILPCLLLPLAGPEEFDEDDMEKLPADLQYLEPDKRREPLAIVRANLVEALIQLTLNCLGGICLLNS
;
A
#
# COMPACT_ATOMS: atom_id res chain seq x y z
N MET A 1 9.51 -26.21 22.24
CA MET A 1 10.94 -26.39 21.88
C MET A 1 11.13 -27.58 20.92
N GLU A 2 10.21 -28.56 20.93
CA GLU A 2 10.27 -29.80 20.13
C GLU A 2 10.10 -29.64 18.61
N LEU A 3 9.43 -28.58 18.12
CA LEU A 3 9.18 -28.40 16.68
C LEU A 3 10.28 -27.61 15.94
N LEU A 4 11.19 -26.95 16.66
CA LEU A 4 12.25 -26.14 16.06
C LEU A 4 13.14 -26.92 15.07
N PRO A 5 13.55 -28.18 15.34
CA PRO A 5 14.36 -28.95 14.39
C PRO A 5 13.65 -29.22 13.06
N PHE A 6 12.31 -29.22 13.06
CA PHE A 6 11.49 -29.45 11.87
C PHE A 6 11.14 -28.16 11.13
N LEU A 7 11.27 -27.00 11.78
CA LEU A 7 11.15 -25.69 11.16
C LEU A 7 12.49 -25.33 10.47
N SER A 8 12.85 -26.09 9.44
CA SER A 8 14.13 -25.99 8.74
C SER A 8 13.96 -26.42 7.28
N SER A 9 14.62 -25.76 6.35
CA SER A 9 14.59 -26.12 4.92
C SER A 9 15.12 -27.54 4.66
N SER A 10 16.06 -27.98 5.49
CA SER A 10 16.69 -29.30 5.45
C SER A 10 15.85 -30.44 6.03
N ALA A 11 14.74 -30.14 6.72
CA ALA A 11 13.88 -31.17 7.27
C ALA A 11 13.05 -31.86 6.17
N ARG A 12 12.61 -33.09 6.45
CA ARG A 12 11.73 -33.82 5.53
C ARG A 12 10.45 -33.02 5.25
N HIS A 13 9.97 -33.10 4.00
CA HIS A 13 8.86 -32.28 3.51
C HIS A 13 7.60 -32.36 4.39
N ASP A 14 7.21 -33.57 4.79
CA ASP A 14 6.07 -33.83 5.67
C ASP A 14 6.22 -33.17 7.05
N LEU A 15 7.42 -33.27 7.64
CA LEU A 15 7.71 -32.71 8.96
C LEU A 15 7.80 -31.18 8.93
N LYS A 16 8.47 -30.59 7.93
CA LYS A 16 8.56 -29.12 7.83
C LYS A 16 7.22 -28.49 7.50
N PHE A 17 6.40 -29.14 6.66
CA PHE A 17 5.05 -28.68 6.37
C PHE A 17 4.15 -28.69 7.63
N LEU A 18 4.17 -29.78 8.41
CA LEU A 18 3.42 -29.85 9.66
C LEU A 18 3.90 -28.81 10.68
N ALA A 19 5.22 -28.61 10.77
CA ALA A 19 5.80 -27.61 11.65
C ALA A 19 5.35 -26.20 11.26
N ILE A 20 5.52 -25.78 10.01
CA ILE A 20 5.13 -24.41 9.61
C ILE A 20 3.62 -24.18 9.77
N LYS A 21 2.78 -25.17 9.46
CA LYS A 21 1.32 -25.08 9.65
C LYS A 21 0.93 -24.88 11.11
N TYR A 22 1.65 -25.50 12.05
CA TYR A 22 1.48 -25.24 13.47
C TYR A 22 1.82 -23.78 13.83
N PHE A 23 2.91 -23.23 13.28
CA PHE A 23 3.29 -21.83 13.48
C PHE A 23 2.30 -20.84 12.84
N VAL A 24 1.69 -21.19 11.70
CA VAL A 24 0.58 -20.42 11.13
C VAL A 24 -0.58 -20.34 12.11
N GLY A 25 -0.98 -21.48 12.70
CA GLY A 25 -2.01 -21.52 13.75
C GLY A 25 -1.68 -20.65 14.97
N LEU A 26 -0.42 -20.68 15.44
CA LEU A 26 0.03 -19.82 16.54
C LEU A 26 -0.03 -18.33 16.17
N SER A 27 0.53 -17.95 15.02
CA SER A 27 0.60 -16.55 14.57
C SER A 27 -0.78 -15.91 14.37
N GLY A 28 -1.84 -16.70 14.22
CA GLY A 28 -3.22 -16.21 14.20
C GLY A 28 -3.70 -15.60 15.53
N THR A 29 -3.02 -15.87 16.65
CA THR A 29 -3.37 -15.39 17.99
C THR A 29 -2.36 -14.37 18.52
N VAL A 30 -2.80 -13.45 19.38
CA VAL A 30 -1.90 -12.46 20.01
C VAL A 30 -0.80 -13.15 20.82
N ASP A 31 -1.16 -14.11 21.69
CA ASP A 31 -0.21 -14.85 22.52
C ASP A 31 0.78 -15.67 21.69
N GLY A 32 0.31 -16.29 20.60
CA GLY A 32 1.18 -17.04 19.70
C GLY A 32 2.19 -16.13 18.97
N ARG A 33 1.79 -14.92 18.54
CA ARG A 33 2.74 -13.94 17.97
C ARG A 33 3.76 -13.49 19.01
N LEU A 34 3.34 -13.20 20.24
CA LEU A 34 4.27 -12.88 21.34
C LEU A 34 5.26 -14.02 21.59
N PHE A 35 4.78 -15.27 21.61
CA PHE A 35 5.65 -16.44 21.77
C PHE A 35 6.66 -16.57 20.62
N ILE A 36 6.23 -16.42 19.36
CA ILE A 36 7.12 -16.50 18.21
C ILE A 36 8.18 -15.39 18.26
N ASN A 37 7.75 -14.15 18.47
CA ASN A 37 8.63 -12.98 18.53
C ASN A 37 9.59 -13.01 19.73
N SER A 38 9.26 -13.72 20.81
CA SER A 38 10.16 -13.89 21.97
C SER A 38 11.45 -14.65 21.64
N LYS A 39 11.53 -15.34 20.49
CA LYS A 39 12.70 -16.09 20.05
C LYS A 39 13.02 -15.79 18.58
N PRO A 40 14.04 -14.95 18.30
CA PRO A 40 14.41 -14.56 16.93
C PRO A 40 14.61 -15.76 15.98
N VAL A 41 15.14 -16.87 16.50
CA VAL A 41 15.35 -18.10 15.72
C VAL A 41 14.06 -18.62 15.05
N TYR A 42 12.88 -18.44 15.65
CA TYR A 42 11.63 -18.86 15.00
C TYR A 42 11.34 -18.00 13.77
N VAL A 43 11.51 -16.69 13.89
CA VAL A 43 11.30 -15.74 12.80
C VAL A 43 12.28 -16.03 11.67
N ASP A 44 13.57 -16.20 11.98
CA ASP A 44 14.59 -16.53 10.99
C ASP A 44 14.26 -17.82 10.22
N ARG A 45 13.81 -18.86 10.92
CA ARG A 45 13.41 -20.13 10.29
C ARG A 45 12.14 -20.01 9.45
N ILE A 46 11.17 -19.20 9.86
CA ILE A 46 9.98 -18.93 9.05
C ILE A 46 10.37 -18.17 7.78
N ILE A 47 11.28 -17.19 7.87
CA ILE A 47 11.80 -16.46 6.72
C ILE A 47 12.56 -17.40 5.78
N GLU A 48 13.39 -18.29 6.32
CA GLU A 48 14.09 -19.32 5.53
C GLU A 48 13.10 -20.18 4.72
N LEU A 49 12.02 -20.65 5.38
CA LEU A 49 11.00 -21.48 4.73
C LEU A 49 10.15 -20.72 3.69
N ALA A 50 10.12 -19.38 3.74
CA ALA A 50 9.46 -18.57 2.70
C ALA A 50 10.20 -18.61 1.34
N SER A 51 11.42 -19.17 1.30
CA SER A 51 12.18 -19.43 0.07
C SER A 51 12.44 -20.93 -0.17
N ASP A 52 11.65 -21.80 0.45
CA ASP A 52 11.78 -23.25 0.34
C ASP A 52 11.44 -23.77 -1.07
N ASN A 53 11.91 -24.98 -1.40
CA ASN A 53 11.64 -25.62 -2.68
C ASN A 53 10.24 -26.27 -2.77
N VAL A 54 9.53 -26.40 -1.64
CA VAL A 54 8.17 -26.96 -1.58
C VAL A 54 7.15 -25.84 -1.54
N THR A 55 6.34 -25.71 -2.59
CA THR A 55 5.36 -24.62 -2.74
C THR A 55 4.41 -24.51 -1.55
N ASP A 56 3.84 -25.61 -1.07
CA ASP A 56 2.90 -25.57 0.06
C ASP A 56 3.56 -25.06 1.36
N VAL A 57 4.85 -25.35 1.56
CA VAL A 57 5.62 -24.84 2.70
C VAL A 57 5.82 -23.33 2.57
N VAL A 58 6.14 -22.84 1.36
CA VAL A 58 6.26 -21.41 1.08
C VAL A 58 4.93 -20.69 1.33
N CYS A 59 3.81 -21.25 0.87
CA CYS A 59 2.47 -20.69 1.10
C CYS A 59 2.17 -20.50 2.59
N GLU A 60 2.43 -21.51 3.41
CA GLU A 60 2.23 -21.46 4.87
C GLU A 60 3.23 -20.50 5.53
N ALA A 61 4.49 -20.48 5.09
CA ALA A 61 5.49 -19.55 5.62
C ALA A 61 5.12 -18.09 5.36
N ILE A 62 4.72 -17.75 4.14
CA ILE A 62 4.24 -16.40 3.80
C ILE A 62 3.00 -16.04 4.62
N SER A 63 2.06 -16.98 4.79
CA SER A 63 0.87 -16.76 5.64
C SER A 63 1.24 -16.48 7.09
N CYS A 64 2.23 -17.20 7.64
CA CYS A 64 2.75 -16.95 8.97
C CYS A 64 3.40 -15.55 9.08
N LEU A 65 4.19 -15.15 8.08
CA LEU A 65 4.84 -13.83 8.04
C LEU A 65 3.82 -12.70 7.94
N VAL A 66 2.75 -12.86 7.15
CA VAL A 66 1.65 -11.90 7.07
C VAL A 66 1.03 -11.68 8.44
N ASN A 67 0.74 -12.77 9.16
CA ASN A 67 0.15 -12.71 10.50
C ASN A 67 1.08 -12.01 11.49
N LEU A 68 2.37 -12.35 11.48
CA LEU A 68 3.38 -11.71 12.32
C LEU A 68 3.50 -10.21 12.02
N ALA A 69 3.62 -9.84 10.73
CA ALA A 69 3.68 -8.44 10.30
C ALA A 69 2.36 -7.68 10.58
N GLY A 70 1.29 -8.37 10.98
CA GLY A 70 0.05 -7.75 11.43
C GLY A 70 0.21 -6.84 12.65
N ASP A 71 1.27 -7.03 13.45
CA ASP A 71 1.60 -6.20 14.62
C ASP A 71 3.03 -5.62 14.60
N PRO A 72 3.28 -4.50 15.32
CA PRO A 72 4.59 -3.85 15.37
C PRO A 72 5.74 -4.74 15.84
N ASN A 73 5.51 -5.66 16.79
CA ASN A 73 6.58 -6.51 17.30
C ASN A 73 7.03 -7.53 16.24
N GLY A 74 6.09 -8.06 15.46
CA GLY A 74 6.41 -8.93 14.34
C GLY A 74 7.10 -8.21 13.20
N VAL A 75 6.68 -6.98 12.85
CA VAL A 75 7.41 -6.14 11.87
C VAL A 75 8.85 -5.93 12.33
N ASN A 76 9.06 -5.50 13.58
CA ASN A 76 10.41 -5.32 14.12
C ASN A 76 11.23 -6.61 14.12
N SER A 77 10.62 -7.74 14.48
CA SER A 77 11.32 -9.04 14.49
C SER A 77 11.73 -9.48 13.08
N ILE A 78 10.84 -9.31 12.09
CA ILE A 78 11.12 -9.64 10.68
C ILE A 78 12.19 -8.71 10.13
N MET A 79 12.06 -7.40 10.32
CA MET A 79 12.98 -6.41 9.75
C MET A 79 14.37 -6.47 10.39
N ASN A 80 14.50 -6.86 11.66
CA ASN A 80 15.79 -7.02 12.33
C ASN A 80 16.46 -8.38 12.08
N SER A 81 15.77 -9.31 11.41
CA SER A 81 16.38 -10.58 10.99
C SER A 81 17.53 -10.34 10.02
N GLN A 82 18.57 -11.17 10.11
CA GLN A 82 19.67 -11.19 9.14
C GLN A 82 19.18 -11.56 7.73
N LEU A 83 18.04 -12.25 7.61
CA LEU A 83 17.43 -12.67 6.35
C LEU A 83 16.46 -11.63 5.78
N ALA A 84 16.19 -10.52 6.50
CA ALA A 84 15.21 -9.51 6.08
C ALA A 84 15.49 -8.94 4.67
N GLY A 85 16.76 -8.72 4.34
CA GLY A 85 17.15 -8.23 3.01
C GLY A 85 16.76 -9.20 1.89
N GLN A 86 17.07 -10.49 2.07
CA GLN A 86 16.74 -11.54 1.10
C GLN A 86 15.23 -11.75 0.99
N LEU A 87 14.51 -11.67 2.11
CA LEU A 87 13.06 -11.74 2.13
C LEU A 87 12.45 -10.61 1.28
N LEU A 88 12.86 -9.35 1.52
CA LEU A 88 12.36 -8.21 0.77
C LEU A 88 12.64 -8.37 -0.74
N ASP A 89 13.80 -8.88 -1.11
CA ASP A 89 14.18 -9.10 -2.51
C ASP A 89 13.29 -10.11 -3.19
N SER A 90 13.07 -11.23 -2.52
CA SER A 90 12.16 -12.25 -2.99
C SER A 90 10.73 -11.71 -3.10
N VAL A 91 10.20 -11.09 -2.04
CA VAL A 91 8.81 -10.61 -2.00
C VAL A 91 8.56 -9.52 -3.07
N LEU A 92 9.47 -8.55 -3.20
CA LEU A 92 9.36 -7.47 -4.20
C LEU A 92 9.45 -8.00 -5.63
N SER A 93 10.36 -8.93 -5.91
CA SER A 93 10.48 -9.52 -7.25
C SER A 93 9.25 -10.36 -7.60
N ASN A 94 8.74 -11.15 -6.65
CA ASN A 94 7.64 -12.08 -6.90
C ASN A 94 6.29 -11.38 -7.04
N VAL A 95 6.04 -10.28 -6.29
CA VAL A 95 4.73 -9.58 -6.33
C VAL A 95 4.44 -8.96 -7.71
N VAL A 96 5.48 -8.63 -8.48
CA VAL A 96 5.36 -8.08 -9.84
C VAL A 96 5.40 -9.14 -10.94
N MET A 97 5.36 -10.45 -10.61
CA MET A 97 5.27 -11.52 -11.61
C MET A 97 3.82 -11.83 -11.98
N LYS A 98 3.51 -11.84 -13.28
CA LYS A 98 2.14 -12.07 -13.81
C LYS A 98 1.49 -13.41 -13.44
N GLY A 99 2.27 -14.42 -13.10
CA GLY A 99 1.80 -15.77 -12.77
C GLY A 99 2.03 -16.17 -11.31
N CYS A 100 2.42 -15.23 -10.45
CA CYS A 100 2.64 -15.56 -9.04
C CYS A 100 1.28 -15.73 -8.34
N ALA A 101 0.96 -16.96 -7.94
CA ALA A 101 -0.26 -17.27 -7.19
C ALA A 101 -0.27 -16.64 -5.78
N LEU A 102 0.91 -16.32 -5.23
CA LEU A 102 1.07 -15.71 -3.92
C LEU A 102 1.02 -14.18 -3.94
N ALA A 103 0.84 -13.54 -5.10
CA ALA A 103 1.06 -12.11 -5.23
C ALA A 103 0.16 -11.26 -4.32
N ASP A 104 -1.08 -11.68 -4.05
CA ASP A 104 -1.95 -11.00 -3.07
C ASP A 104 -1.42 -11.09 -1.63
N ALA A 105 -0.95 -12.27 -1.22
CA ALA A 105 -0.37 -12.47 0.12
C ALA A 105 0.95 -11.69 0.27
N LEU A 106 1.77 -11.64 -0.79
CA LEU A 106 3.01 -10.86 -0.83
C LEU A 106 2.71 -9.35 -0.76
N ALA A 107 1.71 -8.85 -1.49
CA ALA A 107 1.29 -7.45 -1.41
C ALA A 107 0.78 -7.09 0.00
N MET A 108 0.05 -7.99 0.65
CA MET A 108 -0.40 -7.81 2.03
C MET A 108 0.76 -7.82 3.02
N LEU A 109 1.73 -8.72 2.86
CA LEU A 109 2.96 -8.74 3.67
C LEU A 109 3.72 -7.42 3.54
N LEU A 110 3.94 -6.93 2.31
CA LEU A 110 4.59 -5.64 2.06
C LEU A 110 3.82 -4.49 2.71
N SER A 111 2.50 -4.45 2.54
CA SER A 111 1.64 -3.44 3.16
C SER A 111 1.70 -3.47 4.69
N ASN A 112 1.88 -4.64 5.30
CA ASN A 112 2.00 -4.78 6.74
C ASN A 112 3.39 -4.33 7.24
N LEU A 113 4.46 -4.75 6.55
CA LEU A 113 5.84 -4.40 6.89
C LEU A 113 6.11 -2.90 6.75
N SER A 114 5.46 -2.21 5.81
CA SER A 114 5.75 -0.80 5.53
C SER A 114 4.95 0.20 6.37
N ARG A 115 4.11 -0.22 7.32
CA ARG A 115 3.26 0.70 8.09
C ARG A 115 4.07 1.73 8.89
N GLU A 116 5.18 1.28 9.49
CA GLU A 116 6.07 2.16 10.25
C GLU A 116 7.06 2.89 9.33
N ALA A 117 7.29 4.17 9.60
CA ALA A 117 8.12 5.03 8.76
C ALA A 117 9.54 4.49 8.56
N SER A 118 10.18 3.93 9.59
CA SER A 118 11.53 3.37 9.51
C SER A 118 11.62 2.15 8.59
N ALA A 119 10.62 1.27 8.65
CA ALA A 119 10.53 0.10 7.78
C ALA A 119 10.19 0.51 6.34
N ALA A 120 9.29 1.48 6.15
CA ALA A 120 9.00 2.07 4.84
C ALA A 120 10.25 2.71 4.22
N GLU A 121 11.01 3.50 4.97
CA GLU A 121 12.24 4.15 4.51
C GLU A 121 13.26 3.13 4.01
N ARG A 122 13.50 2.06 4.77
CA ARG A 122 14.38 0.96 4.33
C ARG A 122 13.90 0.27 3.05
N ILE A 123 12.60 0.11 2.86
CA ILE A 123 12.03 -0.46 1.63
C ILE A 123 12.22 0.51 0.46
N VAL A 124 11.97 1.81 0.68
CA VAL A 124 12.17 2.86 -0.35
C VAL A 124 13.62 2.95 -0.79
N ASP A 125 14.57 2.94 0.14
CA ASP A 125 16.01 2.91 -0.16
C ASP A 125 16.37 1.74 -1.07
N LYS A 126 15.72 0.59 -0.85
CA LYS A 126 15.92 -0.59 -1.69
C LYS A 126 15.32 -0.45 -3.08
N LEU A 127 14.15 0.19 -3.22
CA LEU A 127 13.46 0.40 -4.50
C LEU A 127 14.12 1.48 -5.38
N ILE A 128 14.84 2.42 -4.77
CA ILE A 128 15.50 3.55 -5.44
C ILE A 128 17.04 3.33 -5.54
N GLY A 129 17.54 2.23 -4.98
CA GLY A 129 18.96 1.86 -5.06
C GLY A 129 19.45 1.60 -6.50
N ALA A 130 20.77 1.40 -6.64
CA ALA A 130 21.43 1.30 -7.95
C ALA A 130 21.03 0.05 -8.78
N ASP A 131 20.72 -1.06 -8.11
CA ASP A 131 20.30 -2.32 -8.74
C ASP A 131 19.15 -2.95 -7.94
N PRO A 132 17.94 -2.38 -8.03
CA PRO A 132 16.82 -2.79 -7.21
C PRO A 132 16.19 -4.07 -7.79
N PRO A 133 15.74 -5.03 -6.96
CA PRO A 133 15.06 -6.24 -7.43
C PRO A 133 13.75 -5.94 -8.19
N THR A 134 13.16 -4.78 -7.91
CA THR A 134 11.97 -4.22 -8.54
C THR A 134 11.99 -2.72 -8.31
N THR A 135 11.42 -1.95 -9.23
CA THR A 135 11.35 -0.48 -9.11
C THR A 135 10.01 -0.01 -8.57
N LEU A 136 9.98 1.20 -8.03
CA LEU A 136 8.74 1.86 -7.66
C LEU A 136 7.80 2.04 -8.88
N ASP A 137 8.35 2.27 -10.09
CA ASP A 137 7.56 2.35 -11.31
C ASP A 137 6.81 1.06 -11.63
N GLN A 138 7.51 -0.07 -11.55
CA GLN A 138 6.92 -1.39 -11.79
C GLN A 138 5.78 -1.66 -10.81
N LEU A 139 5.96 -1.34 -9.53
CA LEU A 139 4.91 -1.50 -8.51
C LEU A 139 3.68 -0.63 -8.82
N VAL A 140 3.88 0.64 -9.20
CA VAL A 140 2.77 1.51 -9.61
C VAL A 140 2.12 0.99 -10.89
N GLN A 141 2.90 0.51 -11.86
CA GLN A 141 2.36 -0.04 -13.12
C GLN A 141 1.49 -1.28 -12.86
N VAL A 142 1.98 -2.19 -12.02
CA VAL A 142 1.26 -3.40 -11.62
C VAL A 142 -0.01 -3.05 -10.84
N MET A 143 0.05 -2.07 -9.95
CA MET A 143 -1.15 -1.57 -9.26
C MET A 143 -2.14 -0.98 -10.28
N CYS A 144 -1.70 -0.18 -11.24
CA CYS A 144 -2.57 0.48 -12.20
C CYS A 144 -3.11 -0.42 -13.33
N LEU A 145 -2.45 -1.54 -13.65
CA LEU A 145 -2.91 -2.45 -14.70
C LEU A 145 -3.89 -3.48 -14.14
N VAL A 146 -5.19 -3.22 -14.28
CA VAL A 146 -6.25 -4.17 -13.90
C VAL A 146 -6.08 -5.47 -14.69
N GLY A 147 -6.07 -6.61 -13.99
CA GLY A 147 -5.85 -7.92 -14.59
C GLY A 147 -4.38 -8.22 -14.95
N PHE A 148 -3.41 -7.50 -14.37
CA PHE A 148 -1.98 -7.77 -14.56
C PHE A 148 -1.60 -9.23 -14.27
N ASN A 149 -2.14 -9.79 -13.20
CA ASN A 149 -1.93 -11.19 -12.78
C ASN A 149 -3.27 -11.94 -12.88
N GLN A 150 -3.25 -13.14 -13.48
CA GLN A 150 -4.47 -13.95 -13.67
C GLN A 150 -4.90 -14.71 -12.41
N MET A 151 -4.03 -14.76 -11.40
CA MET A 151 -4.20 -15.49 -10.15
C MET A 151 -4.35 -14.56 -8.93
N ALA A 152 -4.23 -13.24 -9.11
CA ALA A 152 -4.22 -12.26 -8.02
C ALA A 152 -4.77 -10.90 -8.45
N GLU A 153 -5.42 -10.20 -7.51
CA GLU A 153 -6.08 -8.90 -7.73
C GLU A 153 -5.20 -7.69 -7.31
N LEU A 154 -4.17 -7.96 -6.51
CA LEU A 154 -3.11 -7.04 -6.07
C LEU A 154 -3.63 -5.77 -5.38
N HIS A 155 -4.77 -5.88 -4.71
CA HIS A 155 -5.42 -4.75 -4.05
C HIS A 155 -4.53 -4.10 -2.98
N PHE A 156 -3.77 -4.91 -2.25
CA PHE A 156 -2.88 -4.46 -1.18
C PHE A 156 -1.62 -3.72 -1.66
N LEU A 157 -1.36 -3.65 -2.97
CA LEU A 157 -0.33 -2.73 -3.48
C LEU A 157 -0.71 -1.26 -3.24
N ALA A 158 -2.00 -0.93 -3.21
CA ALA A 158 -2.43 0.45 -2.95
C ALA A 158 -2.07 0.92 -1.52
N PRO A 159 -2.44 0.23 -0.42
CA PRO A 159 -1.99 0.60 0.91
C PRO A 159 -0.48 0.44 1.10
N PHE A 160 0.19 -0.49 0.41
CA PHE A 160 1.65 -0.56 0.41
C PHE A 160 2.27 0.73 -0.15
N LEU A 161 1.85 1.18 -1.34
CA LEU A 161 2.32 2.43 -1.95
C LEU A 161 1.96 3.66 -1.11
N ALA A 162 0.80 3.66 -0.45
CA ALA A 162 0.39 4.70 0.48
C ALA A 162 1.33 4.81 1.69
N ASN A 163 1.74 3.68 2.25
CA ASN A 163 2.72 3.66 3.31
C ASN A 163 4.08 4.15 2.82
N LEU A 164 4.50 3.81 1.59
CA LEU A 164 5.76 4.34 1.05
C LEU A 164 5.70 5.86 0.85
N SER A 165 4.54 6.43 0.48
CA SER A 165 4.39 7.87 0.28
C SER A 165 4.48 8.70 1.58
N GLN A 166 4.63 8.08 2.76
CA GLN A 166 5.04 8.81 3.96
C GLN A 166 6.53 9.24 3.90
N VAL A 167 7.35 8.54 3.11
CA VAL A 167 8.78 8.79 2.93
C VAL A 167 8.98 9.84 1.83
N THR A 168 9.79 10.87 2.13
CA THR A 168 10.00 12.02 1.23
C THR A 168 10.55 11.62 -0.15
N SER A 169 11.51 10.69 -0.22
CA SER A 169 12.08 10.23 -1.50
C SER A 169 11.04 9.52 -2.38
N ALA A 170 10.14 8.74 -1.79
CA ALA A 170 9.02 8.15 -2.51
C ALA A 170 7.99 9.19 -2.94
N ARG A 171 7.66 10.20 -2.10
CA ARG A 171 6.78 11.30 -2.54
C ARG A 171 7.32 12.05 -3.74
N LYS A 172 8.61 12.37 -3.74
CA LYS A 172 9.26 12.99 -4.91
C LYS A 172 9.09 12.16 -6.18
N TYR A 173 9.10 10.83 -6.07
CA TYR A 173 8.80 9.93 -7.18
C TYR A 173 7.33 10.03 -7.64
N PHE A 174 6.37 10.00 -6.71
CA PHE A 174 4.95 10.16 -7.04
C PHE A 174 4.64 11.53 -7.68
N MET A 175 5.40 12.55 -7.30
CA MET A 175 5.27 13.94 -7.75
C MET A 175 6.19 14.31 -8.93
N ASP A 176 6.86 13.34 -9.54
CA ASP A 176 7.67 13.57 -10.73
C ASP A 176 6.79 13.89 -11.94
N LYS A 177 6.85 15.16 -12.39
CA LYS A 177 6.04 15.69 -13.49
C LYS A 177 6.23 14.95 -14.81
N GLN A 178 7.40 14.37 -15.06
CA GLN A 178 7.67 13.66 -16.31
C GLN A 178 7.10 12.23 -16.30
N ARG A 179 6.93 11.65 -15.12
CA ARG A 179 6.42 10.28 -14.96
C ARG A 179 4.90 10.20 -14.88
N CYS A 180 4.25 11.33 -14.60
CA CYS A 180 2.80 11.47 -14.45
C CYS A 180 2.20 10.41 -13.50
N VAL A 181 2.91 10.08 -12.42
CA VAL A 181 2.52 9.00 -11.52
C VAL A 181 1.24 9.37 -10.79
N ILE A 182 1.15 10.58 -10.23
CA ILE A 182 -0.04 11.04 -9.51
C ILE A 182 -1.30 10.97 -10.40
N GLN A 183 -1.20 11.37 -11.68
CA GLN A 183 -2.32 11.31 -12.63
C GLN A 183 -2.77 9.87 -12.92
N ARG A 184 -1.83 8.92 -13.01
CA ARG A 184 -2.15 7.49 -13.17
C ARG A 184 -2.94 6.91 -11.98
N LEU A 185 -2.84 7.53 -10.80
CA LEU A 185 -3.53 7.09 -9.58
C LEU A 185 -4.95 7.64 -9.47
N LEU A 186 -5.24 8.84 -10.02
CA LEU A 186 -6.55 9.50 -9.87
C LEU A 186 -7.76 8.63 -10.25
N PRO A 187 -7.75 7.86 -11.38
CA PRO A 187 -8.89 7.01 -11.74
C PRO A 187 -9.27 5.98 -10.68
N PHE A 188 -8.32 5.58 -9.82
CA PHE A 188 -8.54 4.59 -8.78
C PHE A 188 -9.34 5.11 -7.59
N MET A 189 -9.59 6.42 -7.50
CA MET A 189 -10.58 6.97 -6.57
C MET A 189 -12.01 6.54 -6.87
N LYS A 190 -12.29 6.03 -8.09
CA LYS A 190 -13.60 5.47 -8.48
C LYS A 190 -13.58 3.94 -8.57
N HIS A 191 -12.53 3.28 -8.09
CA HIS A 191 -12.38 1.83 -8.23
C HIS A 191 -13.35 1.05 -7.32
N LYS A 192 -13.84 -0.10 -7.81
CA LYS A 192 -14.78 -0.99 -7.07
C LYS A 192 -14.25 -1.51 -5.73
N SER A 193 -12.92 -1.55 -5.58
CA SER A 193 -12.24 -2.07 -4.39
C SER A 193 -11.99 -0.96 -3.39
N ASP A 194 -12.58 -1.11 -2.22
CA ASP A 194 -12.43 -0.22 -1.05
C ASP A 194 -10.97 -0.04 -0.65
N VAL A 195 -10.19 -1.14 -0.67
CA VAL A 195 -8.76 -1.14 -0.33
C VAL A 195 -7.95 -0.24 -1.28
N ARG A 196 -8.29 -0.26 -2.57
CA ARG A 196 -7.62 0.59 -3.57
C ARG A 196 -7.99 2.06 -3.40
N ARG A 197 -9.27 2.37 -3.21
CA ARG A 197 -9.72 3.75 -2.95
C ARG A 197 -9.07 4.32 -1.68
N GLN A 198 -9.03 3.53 -0.60
CA GLN A 198 -8.36 3.90 0.64
C GLN A 198 -6.87 4.16 0.45
N GLY A 199 -6.13 3.23 -0.16
CA GLY A 199 -4.70 3.42 -0.42
C GLY A 199 -4.42 4.66 -1.28
N VAL A 200 -5.15 4.85 -2.37
CA VAL A 200 -4.96 6.00 -3.27
C VAL A 200 -5.29 7.31 -2.58
N SER A 201 -6.40 7.39 -1.83
CA SER A 201 -6.73 8.61 -1.06
C SER A 201 -5.63 9.01 -0.07
N MET A 202 -4.96 8.04 0.55
CA MET A 202 -3.83 8.28 1.44
C MET A 202 -2.58 8.73 0.67
N ILE A 203 -2.32 8.18 -0.52
CA ILE A 203 -1.25 8.68 -1.40
C ILE A 203 -1.50 10.15 -1.75
N LEU A 204 -2.70 10.50 -2.21
CA LEU A 204 -3.06 11.88 -2.57
C LEU A 204 -2.85 12.83 -1.40
N LYS A 205 -3.37 12.46 -0.22
CA LYS A 205 -3.19 13.20 1.03
C LYS A 205 -1.71 13.46 1.35
N ASN A 206 -0.88 12.42 1.31
CA ASN A 206 0.55 12.54 1.61
C ASN A 206 1.27 13.41 0.56
N CYS A 207 0.91 13.30 -0.72
CA CYS A 207 1.46 14.11 -1.80
C CYS A 207 1.05 15.60 -1.70
N CYS A 208 -0.14 15.90 -1.19
CA CYS A 208 -0.58 17.28 -0.96
C CYS A 208 0.18 17.97 0.19
N PHE A 209 0.99 17.25 0.99
CA PHE A 209 1.81 17.86 2.04
C PHE A 209 2.93 18.75 1.48
N ASP A 210 3.47 18.43 0.31
CA ASP A 210 4.61 19.13 -0.26
C ASP A 210 4.13 20.35 -1.09
N TYR A 211 4.11 21.51 -0.43
CA TYR A 211 3.64 22.81 -0.94
C TYR A 211 4.18 23.22 -2.32
N GLU A 212 5.40 22.80 -2.66
CA GLU A 212 6.06 23.14 -3.93
C GLU A 212 5.31 22.60 -5.16
N TYR A 213 4.46 21.60 -4.98
CA TYR A 213 3.70 20.99 -6.06
C TYR A 213 2.26 21.50 -6.19
N HIS A 214 1.78 22.37 -5.30
CA HIS A 214 0.37 22.79 -5.27
C HIS A 214 -0.07 23.45 -6.57
N ASP A 215 0.71 24.37 -7.12
CA ASP A 215 0.39 25.05 -8.39
C ASP A 215 0.27 24.05 -9.55
N TRP A 216 1.07 22.98 -9.53
CA TRP A 216 1.02 21.94 -10.53
C TRP A 216 -0.19 21.01 -10.34
N LEU A 217 -0.47 20.63 -9.09
CA LEU A 217 -1.61 19.79 -8.72
C LEU A 217 -2.96 20.47 -9.03
N LEU A 218 -3.05 21.77 -8.79
CA LEU A 218 -4.23 22.60 -9.06
C LEU A 218 -4.29 23.09 -10.51
N GLY A 219 -3.18 23.04 -11.23
CA GLY A 219 -3.09 23.44 -12.62
C GLY A 219 -3.72 22.42 -13.58
N PRO A 220 -3.91 22.80 -14.85
CA PRO A 220 -4.63 22.00 -15.85
C PRO A 220 -3.93 20.68 -16.24
N GLU A 221 -2.67 20.49 -15.86
CA GLU A 221 -1.94 19.23 -16.13
C GLU A 221 -2.36 18.08 -15.21
N VAL A 222 -2.88 18.39 -14.02
CA VAL A 222 -3.33 17.40 -13.04
C VAL A 222 -4.81 17.56 -12.74
N ASP A 223 -5.26 18.81 -12.55
CA ASP A 223 -6.62 19.16 -12.15
C ASP A 223 -7.15 18.25 -11.04
N ILE A 224 -6.48 18.28 -9.88
CA ILE A 224 -6.75 17.33 -8.80
C ILE A 224 -8.11 17.59 -8.11
N LEU A 225 -8.67 18.79 -8.21
CA LEU A 225 -9.83 19.22 -7.43
C LEU A 225 -11.08 18.37 -7.65
N PRO A 226 -11.52 18.06 -8.89
CA PRO A 226 -12.63 17.14 -9.11
C PRO A 226 -12.42 15.78 -8.45
N CYS A 227 -11.20 15.26 -8.47
CA CYS A 227 -10.86 13.98 -7.87
C CYS A 227 -10.99 13.99 -6.34
N LEU A 228 -10.75 15.13 -5.68
CA LEU A 228 -10.87 15.29 -4.23
C LEU A 228 -12.29 15.62 -3.78
N LEU A 229 -12.98 16.50 -4.52
CA LEU A 229 -14.28 17.05 -4.14
C LEU A 229 -15.45 16.13 -4.53
N LEU A 230 -15.43 15.51 -5.71
CA LEU A 230 -16.54 14.69 -6.18
C LEU A 230 -16.88 13.51 -5.24
N PRO A 231 -15.92 12.80 -4.62
CA PRO A 231 -16.23 11.79 -3.61
C PRO A 231 -16.88 12.36 -2.33
N LEU A 232 -16.72 13.66 -2.06
CA LEU A 232 -17.31 14.33 -0.89
C LEU A 232 -18.69 14.95 -1.19
N ALA A 233 -19.03 15.10 -2.47
CA ALA A 233 -20.31 15.65 -2.92
C ALA A 233 -21.46 14.62 -2.87
N GLY A 234 -22.66 15.09 -2.53
CA GLY A 234 -23.92 14.36 -2.65
C GLY A 234 -24.85 15.04 -3.66
N PRO A 235 -26.15 14.71 -3.64
CA PRO A 235 -27.14 15.25 -4.56
C PRO A 235 -27.71 16.59 -4.07
N GLU A 236 -26.92 17.38 -3.33
CA GLU A 236 -27.36 18.67 -2.83
C GLU A 236 -27.57 19.68 -3.96
N GLU A 237 -28.64 20.46 -3.86
CA GLU A 237 -28.91 21.58 -4.75
C GLU A 237 -28.24 22.85 -4.19
N PHE A 238 -27.48 23.54 -5.04
CA PHE A 238 -26.92 24.86 -4.77
C PHE A 238 -27.68 25.89 -5.62
N ASP A 239 -27.66 27.16 -5.22
CA ASP A 239 -28.18 28.23 -6.07
C ASP A 239 -27.31 28.41 -7.33
N GLU A 240 -27.82 29.11 -8.33
CA GLU A 240 -27.13 29.29 -9.63
C GLU A 240 -25.77 29.98 -9.45
N ASP A 241 -25.68 30.97 -8.56
CA ASP A 241 -24.46 31.73 -8.30
C ASP A 241 -23.34 30.86 -7.70
N ASP A 242 -23.67 29.93 -6.80
CA ASP A 242 -22.70 28.99 -6.22
C ASP A 242 -22.43 27.80 -7.16
N MET A 243 -23.41 27.36 -7.95
CA MET A 243 -23.23 26.30 -8.93
C MET A 243 -22.27 26.71 -10.04
N GLU A 244 -22.33 27.96 -10.52
CA GLU A 244 -21.41 28.49 -11.55
C GLU A 244 -19.96 28.53 -11.09
N LYS A 245 -19.70 28.60 -9.77
CA LYS A 245 -18.34 28.59 -9.23
C LYS A 245 -17.73 27.21 -9.31
N LEU A 246 -18.47 26.16 -8.94
CA LEU A 246 -18.00 24.78 -8.82
C LEU A 246 -17.30 24.24 -10.09
N PRO A 247 -16.40 23.25 -9.97
CA PRO A 247 -15.79 22.63 -11.13
C PRO A 247 -16.87 21.93 -11.96
N ALA A 248 -16.72 21.90 -13.28
CA ALA A 248 -17.74 21.35 -14.18
C ALA A 248 -18.20 19.93 -13.82
N ASP A 249 -17.29 19.09 -13.29
CA ASP A 249 -17.59 17.72 -12.83
C ASP A 249 -18.48 17.64 -11.58
N LEU A 250 -18.64 18.75 -10.84
CA LEU A 250 -19.45 18.86 -9.63
C LEU A 250 -20.78 19.58 -9.87
N GLN A 251 -20.97 20.18 -11.05
CA GLN A 251 -22.22 20.85 -11.37
C GLN A 251 -23.29 19.82 -11.76
N TYR A 252 -24.53 20.07 -11.31
CA TYR A 252 -25.73 19.29 -11.70
C TYR A 252 -25.57 17.78 -11.56
N LEU A 253 -25.13 17.32 -10.38
CA LEU A 253 -24.95 15.91 -10.08
C LEU A 253 -26.26 15.13 -10.15
N GLU A 254 -26.18 13.87 -10.59
CA GLU A 254 -27.34 12.98 -10.66
C GLU A 254 -27.99 12.76 -9.27
N PRO A 255 -29.33 12.57 -9.19
CA PRO A 255 -30.02 12.39 -7.91
C PRO A 255 -29.56 11.17 -7.10
N ASP A 256 -28.98 10.17 -7.76
CA ASP A 256 -28.45 8.96 -7.12
C ASP A 256 -26.98 9.10 -6.70
N LYS A 257 -26.34 10.25 -6.96
CA LYS A 257 -24.97 10.54 -6.55
C LYS A 257 -24.84 10.45 -5.04
N ARG A 258 -23.98 9.55 -4.58
CA ARG A 258 -23.64 9.38 -3.17
C ARG A 258 -22.22 9.81 -2.89
N ARG A 259 -22.01 10.30 -1.67
CA ARG A 259 -20.68 10.48 -1.09
C ARG A 259 -19.97 9.13 -1.00
N GLU A 260 -18.65 9.16 -1.01
CA GLU A 260 -17.81 8.00 -0.71
C GLU A 260 -18.25 7.37 0.62
N PRO A 261 -18.63 6.07 0.64
CA PRO A 261 -19.15 5.42 1.84
C PRO A 261 -18.12 5.34 2.97
N LEU A 262 -16.83 5.20 2.65
CA LEU A 262 -15.77 5.00 3.64
C LEU A 262 -15.36 6.31 4.32
N ALA A 263 -15.59 6.40 5.63
CA ALA A 263 -15.23 7.59 6.42
C ALA A 263 -13.72 7.91 6.35
N ILE A 264 -12.88 6.88 6.34
CA ILE A 264 -11.42 7.05 6.25
C ILE A 264 -10.99 7.68 4.92
N VAL A 265 -11.64 7.33 3.82
CA VAL A 265 -11.36 7.94 2.51
C VAL A 265 -11.76 9.41 2.55
N ARG A 266 -12.97 9.71 3.04
CA ARG A 266 -13.43 11.11 3.18
C ARG A 266 -12.48 11.94 4.04
N ALA A 267 -12.01 11.40 5.16
CA ALA A 267 -11.04 12.08 6.03
C ALA A 267 -9.73 12.41 5.29
N ASN A 268 -9.16 11.44 4.56
CA ASN A 268 -7.94 11.67 3.77
C ASN A 268 -8.13 12.78 2.71
N LEU A 269 -9.28 12.82 2.03
CA LEU A 269 -9.57 13.83 1.02
C LEU A 269 -9.74 15.22 1.64
N VAL A 270 -10.43 15.32 2.78
CA VAL A 270 -10.55 16.58 3.52
C VAL A 270 -9.17 17.05 4.02
N GLU A 271 -8.33 16.16 4.55
CA GLU A 271 -6.95 16.49 4.91
C GLU A 271 -6.16 16.99 3.70
N ALA A 272 -6.28 16.36 2.53
CA ALA A 272 -5.64 16.81 1.29
C ALA A 272 -6.09 18.22 0.89
N LEU A 273 -7.39 18.50 0.95
CA LEU A 273 -7.96 19.83 0.67
C LEU A 273 -7.43 20.88 1.66
N ILE A 274 -7.38 20.55 2.96
CA ILE A 274 -6.80 21.44 3.98
C ILE A 274 -5.35 21.76 3.61
N GLN A 275 -4.53 20.76 3.28
CA GLN A 275 -3.15 21.01 2.87
C GLN A 275 -3.06 21.96 1.66
N LEU A 276 -3.91 21.78 0.65
CA LEU A 276 -3.96 22.67 -0.52
C LEU A 276 -4.36 24.11 -0.14
N THR A 277 -5.28 24.32 0.81
CA THR A 277 -5.70 25.67 1.24
C THR A 277 -4.66 26.44 2.05
N LEU A 278 -3.68 25.76 2.66
CA LEU A 278 -2.71 26.41 3.55
C LEU A 278 -1.74 27.35 2.80
N ASN A 279 -1.68 27.27 1.47
CA ASN A 279 -0.98 28.23 0.62
C ASN A 279 -1.94 29.20 -0.06
N CYS A 280 -1.52 30.48 -0.19
CA CYS A 280 -2.34 31.56 -0.76
C CYS A 280 -2.98 31.21 -2.11
N LEU A 281 -2.25 30.52 -2.99
CA LEU A 281 -2.75 30.10 -4.31
C LEU A 281 -3.83 29.02 -4.21
N GLY A 282 -3.67 28.03 -3.32
CA GLY A 282 -4.69 26.98 -3.15
C GLY A 282 -5.95 27.47 -2.45
N GLY A 283 -5.82 28.42 -1.51
CA GLY A 283 -6.97 29.15 -0.98
C GLY A 283 -7.72 29.95 -2.06
N ILE A 284 -7.00 30.62 -2.96
CA ILE A 284 -7.60 31.38 -4.08
C ILE A 284 -8.24 30.45 -5.11
N CYS A 285 -7.58 29.35 -5.48
CA CYS A 285 -8.13 28.37 -6.41
C CYS A 285 -9.42 27.78 -5.85
N LEU A 286 -9.47 27.34 -4.59
CA LEU A 286 -10.68 26.77 -3.99
C LEU A 286 -11.83 27.76 -3.80
N LEU A 287 -11.55 29.06 -3.71
CA LEU A 287 -12.57 30.11 -3.64
C LEU A 287 -13.09 30.52 -5.02
N ASN A 288 -12.32 30.26 -6.08
CA ASN A 288 -12.63 30.62 -7.46
C ASN A 288 -12.97 29.41 -8.34
N SER A 289 -12.94 28.21 -7.77
CA SER A 289 -13.23 26.92 -8.40
C SER A 289 -14.60 26.41 -8.04
#